data_AF-A0A1C4XXC0-F1
#
_entry.id   AF-A0A1C4XXC0-F1
#
_cell.length_a   1.000
_cell.length_b   1.000
_cell.length_c   1.000
_cell.angle_alpha   90.00
_cell.angle_beta   90.00
_cell.angle_gamma   90.00
#
_symmetry.space_group_name_H-M   'P 1'
#
loop_
_entity.id
_entity.type
_entity.pdbx_description
1 polymer ?
#
loop_
_entity_poly.entity_id
_entity_poly.type
_entity_poly.pdbx_seq_one_letter_code
_entity_poly.pdbx_strand_id
1 'polypeptide(L)'
;MRPLWLCRRCGQPWPCGAAKLALLAEYREMPVSLFLYLAGCLHDAIDDLHRLNPSVTGSAADMFDRFLGWPARHTHAYRVSTTTAASIEEAIS
;
A
#
# COMPACT_ATOMS: atom_id res chain seq x y z
N MET A 1 -16.65 1.56 1.54
CA MET A 1 -16.79 0.59 2.63
C MET A 1 -16.70 -0.79 2.03
N ARG A 2 -16.47 -1.84 2.82
CA ARG A 2 -16.65 -3.21 2.35
C ARG A 2 -18.14 -3.49 2.14
N PRO A 3 -18.53 -4.35 1.18
CA PRO A 3 -17.69 -5.13 0.27
C PRO A 3 -17.24 -4.37 -1.01
N LEU A 4 -17.64 -3.11 -1.21
CA LEU A 4 -17.27 -2.31 -2.41
C LEU A 4 -15.85 -1.74 -2.39
N TRP A 5 -15.09 -1.98 -1.32
CA TRP A 5 -13.72 -1.49 -1.18
C TRP A 5 -13.55 0.02 -1.38
N LEU A 6 -14.53 0.81 -0.95
CA LEU A 6 -14.44 2.27 -0.95
C LEU A 6 -13.89 2.79 0.39
N CYS A 7 -13.24 3.95 0.38
CA CYS A 7 -12.80 4.62 1.59
C CYS A 7 -14.01 5.18 2.34
N ARG A 8 -14.12 4.93 3.65
CA ARG A 8 -15.23 5.45 4.47
C ARG A 8 -15.24 6.97 4.55
N ARG A 9 -14.07 7.62 4.39
CA ARG A 9 -13.94 9.08 4.56
C ARG A 9 -14.27 9.88 3.31
N CYS A 10 -13.93 9.37 2.11
CA CYS A 10 -14.10 10.10 0.86
C CYS A 10 -14.88 9.36 -0.23
N GLY A 11 -15.32 8.12 0.02
CA GLY A 11 -16.08 7.33 -0.95
C GLY A 11 -15.29 6.81 -2.17
N GLN A 12 -14.03 7.20 -2.33
CA GLN A 12 -13.17 6.76 -3.44
C GLN A 12 -12.69 5.32 -3.26
N PRO A 13 -12.26 4.62 -4.33
CA PRO A 13 -11.62 3.31 -4.22
C PRO A 13 -10.50 3.32 -3.19
N TRP A 14 -10.59 2.44 -2.19
CA TRP A 14 -9.55 2.25 -1.20
C TRP A 14 -8.47 1.31 -1.76
N PRO A 15 -7.17 1.62 -1.60
CA PRO A 15 -6.62 2.77 -0.89
C PRO A 15 -6.75 4.05 -1.72
N CYS A 16 -7.42 5.08 -1.15
CA CYS A 16 -7.47 6.40 -1.76
C CYS A 16 -6.18 7.18 -1.43
N GLY A 17 -5.93 8.32 -2.09
CA GLY A 17 -4.70 9.11 -1.86
C GLY A 17 -4.40 9.41 -0.39
N ALA A 18 -5.40 9.84 0.37
CA ALA A 18 -5.27 10.09 1.81
C ALA A 18 -4.94 8.82 2.62
N ALA A 19 -5.55 7.69 2.28
CA ALA A 19 -5.23 6.41 2.91
C ALA A 19 -3.82 5.94 2.58
N LYS A 20 -3.36 6.13 1.33
CA LYS A 20 -1.98 5.81 0.92
C LYS A 20 -0.97 6.62 1.75
N LEU A 21 -1.17 7.92 1.90
CA LEU A 21 -0.30 8.78 2.71
C LEU A 21 -0.30 8.38 4.19
N ALA A 22 -1.48 8.10 4.77
CA ALA A 22 -1.58 7.66 6.15
C ALA A 22 -0.83 6.33 6.38
N LEU A 23 -1.02 5.36 5.49
CA LEU A 23 -0.33 4.06 5.56
C LEU A 23 1.19 4.20 5.41
N LEU A 24 1.68 5.07 4.52
CA LEU A 24 3.12 5.34 4.41
C LEU A 24 3.68 5.98 5.68
N ALA A 25 2.93 6.88 6.30
CA ALA A 25 3.36 7.53 7.54
C ALA A 25 3.35 6.55 8.73
N GLU A 26 2.35 5.68 8.82
CA GLU A 26 2.20 4.68 9.88
C GLU A 26 3.29 3.61 9.80
N TYR A 27 3.59 3.11 8.60
CA TYR A 27 4.55 2.04 8.37
C TYR A 27 5.93 2.52 7.89
N ARG A 28 6.28 3.80 8.14
CA ARG A 28 7.51 4.44 7.66
C ARG A 28 8.79 3.64 7.91
N GLU A 29 8.95 3.06 9.10
CA GLU A 29 10.13 2.26 9.47
C GLU A 29 9.92 0.75 9.25
N MET A 30 8.76 0.33 8.76
CA MET A 30 8.35 -1.08 8.66
C MET A 30 7.74 -1.39 7.29
N PRO A 31 8.50 -1.21 6.19
CA PRO A 31 7.98 -1.35 4.83
C PRO A 31 7.47 -2.77 4.55
N VAL A 32 8.11 -3.80 5.09
CA VAL A 32 7.66 -5.20 4.95
C VAL A 32 6.27 -5.38 5.56
N SER A 33 6.02 -4.80 6.74
CA SER A 33 4.71 -4.86 7.41
C SER A 33 3.62 -4.16 6.61
N LEU A 34 3.94 -3.04 5.93
CA LEU A 34 3.01 -2.38 5.01
C LEU A 34 2.61 -3.32 3.86
N PHE A 35 3.59 -3.98 3.23
CA PHE A 35 3.32 -4.93 2.15
C PHE A 35 2.47 -6.12 2.61
N LEU A 36 2.77 -6.69 3.79
CA LEU A 36 1.98 -7.79 4.34
C LEU A 36 0.54 -7.38 4.63
N TYR A 37 0.33 -6.19 5.23
CA TYR A 37 -1.00 -5.65 5.47
C TYR A 37 -1.78 -5.45 4.16
N LEU A 38 -1.13 -4.85 3.15
CA LEU A 38 -1.75 -4.60 1.85
C LEU A 38 -2.00 -5.88 1.05
N ALA A 39 -1.18 -6.92 1.21
CA ALA A 39 -1.39 -8.23 0.59
C ALA A 39 -2.62 -8.93 1.16
N GLY A 40 -2.81 -8.88 2.49
CA GLY A 40 -4.03 -9.36 3.12
C GLY A 40 -5.26 -8.60 2.61
N CYS A 41 -5.15 -7.28 2.49
CA CYS A 41 -6.21 -6.48 1.90
C CYS A 41 -6.49 -6.86 0.43
N LEU A 42 -5.46 -7.04 -0.39
CA LEU A 42 -5.62 -7.45 -1.79
C LEU A 42 -6.43 -8.76 -1.90
N HIS A 43 -6.10 -9.76 -1.08
CA HIS A 43 -6.80 -11.03 -1.05
C HIS A 43 -8.29 -10.85 -0.73
N ASP A 44 -8.61 -10.18 0.38
CA ASP A 44 -9.98 -9.85 0.75
C ASP A 44 -10.71 -9.05 -0.35
N ALA A 45 -9.97 -8.24 -1.12
CA ALA A 45 -10.55 -7.37 -2.16
C ALA A 45 -11.01 -8.12 -3.37
N ILE A 46 -10.17 -9.05 -3.80
CA ILE A 46 -10.50 -9.96 -4.87
C ILE A 46 -11.74 -10.75 -4.45
N ASP A 47 -11.76 -11.33 -3.25
CA ASP A 47 -12.89 -12.15 -2.79
C ASP A 47 -14.20 -11.36 -2.67
N ASP A 48 -14.18 -10.17 -2.08
CA ASP A 48 -15.37 -9.33 -1.93
C ASP A 48 -15.89 -8.83 -3.28
N LEU A 49 -15.01 -8.28 -4.12
CA LEU A 49 -15.42 -7.72 -5.41
C LEU A 49 -15.87 -8.80 -6.39
N HIS A 50 -15.22 -9.97 -6.37
CA HIS A 50 -15.55 -11.06 -7.28
C HIS A 50 -16.89 -11.69 -6.92
N ARG A 51 -17.20 -11.82 -5.62
CA ARG A 51 -18.52 -12.25 -5.14
C ARG A 51 -19.63 -11.26 -5.47
N LEU A 52 -19.34 -9.95 -5.46
CA LEU A 52 -20.31 -8.93 -5.86
C LEU A 52 -20.59 -8.97 -7.36
N ASN A 53 -19.54 -8.89 -8.16
CA ASN A 53 -19.60 -9.00 -9.61
C ASN A 53 -18.18 -9.21 -10.18
N PRO A 54 -17.91 -10.34 -10.88
CA PRO A 54 -16.62 -10.59 -11.50
C PRO A 54 -16.13 -9.45 -12.42
N SER A 55 -17.02 -8.73 -13.10
CA SER A 55 -16.64 -7.61 -13.97
C SER A 55 -16.11 -6.40 -13.21
N VAL A 56 -16.44 -6.26 -11.92
CA VAL A 56 -16.03 -5.14 -11.06
C VAL A 56 -14.65 -5.38 -10.43
N THR A 57 -14.24 -6.65 -10.32
CA THR A 57 -12.91 -7.00 -9.78
C THR A 57 -11.79 -6.56 -10.73
N GLY A 58 -12.05 -6.49 -12.03
CA GLY A 58 -11.02 -6.15 -13.01
C GLY A 58 -9.95 -7.24 -13.12
N SER A 59 -8.79 -6.89 -13.70
CA SER A 59 -7.70 -7.84 -13.90
C SER A 59 -6.82 -7.99 -12.65
N ALA A 60 -6.03 -9.07 -12.61
CA ALA A 60 -5.02 -9.26 -11.57
C ALA A 60 -3.99 -8.12 -11.55
N ALA A 61 -3.67 -7.55 -12.71
CA ALA A 61 -2.75 -6.41 -12.81
C ALA A 61 -3.35 -5.15 -12.17
N ASP A 62 -4.63 -4.85 -12.43
CA ASP A 62 -5.33 -3.70 -11.84
C ASP A 62 -5.35 -3.79 -10.31
N MET A 63 -5.61 -4.99 -9.79
CA MET A 63 -5.63 -5.25 -8.35
C MET A 63 -4.23 -5.15 -7.74
N PHE A 64 -3.21 -5.66 -8.42
CA PHE A 64 -1.81 -5.47 -8.00
C PHE A 64 -1.44 -3.98 -7.94
N ASP A 65 -1.70 -3.22 -8.99
CA ASP A 65 -1.34 -1.79 -9.06
C ASP A 65 -2.07 -0.96 -8.00
N ARG A 66 -3.34 -1.30 -7.74
CA ARG A 66 -4.16 -0.64 -6.72
C ARG A 66 -3.62 -0.82 -5.31
N PHE A 67 -3.19 -2.03 -4.96
CA PHE A 67 -2.77 -2.36 -3.58
C PHE A 67 -1.26 -2.33 -3.38
N LEU A 68 -0.48 -2.93 -4.28
CA LEU A 68 0.96 -3.22 -4.10
C LEU A 68 1.88 -2.48 -5.07
N GLY A 69 1.37 -1.95 -6.19
CA GLY A 69 2.20 -1.23 -7.17
C GLY A 69 2.70 0.13 -6.67
N TRP A 70 2.01 0.72 -5.69
CA TRP A 70 2.33 2.06 -5.20
C TRP A 70 3.26 2.18 -3.99
N PRO A 71 3.36 1.24 -3.05
CA PRO A 71 4.36 1.32 -1.98
C PRO A 71 5.80 1.10 -2.51
N ALA A 72 5.97 0.26 -3.53
CA ALA A 72 7.28 -0.11 -4.09
C ALA A 72 8.10 1.10 -4.56
N ARG A 73 7.43 2.08 -5.19
CA ARG A 73 8.05 3.34 -5.61
C ARG A 73 8.53 4.22 -4.45
N HIS A 74 7.95 4.09 -3.26
CA HIS A 74 8.34 4.87 -2.08
C HIS A 74 9.42 4.17 -1.25
N THR A 75 9.41 2.83 -1.20
CA THR A 75 10.40 2.06 -0.44
C THR A 75 11.82 2.14 -1.02
N HIS A 76 11.96 2.33 -2.33
CA HIS A 76 13.28 2.51 -2.94
C HIS A 76 13.96 3.80 -2.47
N ALA A 77 13.19 4.89 -2.31
CA ALA A 77 13.71 6.15 -1.78
C ALA A 77 14.11 6.04 -0.30
N TYR A 78 13.35 5.29 0.49
CA TYR A 78 13.60 5.12 1.93
C TYR A 78 14.88 4.31 2.24
N ARG A 79 15.19 3.25 1.48
CA ARG A 79 16.47 2.51 1.64
C ARG A 79 17.68 3.39 1.41
N VAL A 80 17.62 4.29 0.43
CA VAL A 80 18.72 5.23 0.13
C VAL A 80 18.90 6.20 1.30
N SER A 81 17.81 6.74 1.86
CA SER A 81 17.87 7.68 2.98
C SER A 81 18.39 7.07 4.28
N THR A 82 18.02 5.82 4.60
CA THR A 82 18.52 5.14 5.81
C THR A 82 19.97 4.73 5.69
N THR A 83 20.43 4.28 4.52
CA THR A 83 21.86 4.02 4.28
C THR A 83 22.67 5.31 4.37
N THR A 84 22.21 6.41 3.77
CA THR A 84 22.93 7.69 3.85
C THR A 84 23.01 8.25 5.27
N ALA A 85 21.94 8.14 6.07
CA ALA A 85 21.96 8.57 7.46
C ALA A 85 22.92 7.73 8.33
N ALA A 86 22.89 6.40 8.18
CA ALA A 86 23.80 5.51 8.91
C ALA A 86 25.28 5.74 8.56
N SER A 87 25.60 6.00 7.29
CA SER A 87 26.98 6.30 6.87
C SER A 87 27.50 7.67 7.33
N ILE A 88 26.62 8.64 7.60
CA ILE A 88 27.02 9.95 8.13
C ILE A 88 27.37 9.83 9.63
N GLU A 89 26.61 9.06 10.40
CA GLU A 89 26.88 8.85 11.84
C GLU A 89 28.19 8.10 12.09
N GLU A 90 28.53 7.12 11.24
CA GLU A 90 29.80 6.38 11.32
C GLU A 90 31.02 7.21 10.88
N ALA A 91 30.84 8.17 9.97
CA ALA A 91 31.91 9.06 9.51
C ALA A 91 32.23 10.23 10.46
N ILE A 92 31.39 10.45 11.47
CA ILE A 92 31.56 11.51 12.48
C ILE A 92 32.18 10.95 13.79
N SER A 93 32.35 9.62 13.90
CA SER A 93 33.06 8.95 15.00
C SER A 93 34.53 8.70 14.68
#